data_AF-A0A6G2VT41-F1
#
_entry.id   AF-A0A6G2VT41-F1
#
_cell.length_a   1.000
_cell.length_b   1.000
_cell.length_c   1.000
_cell.angle_alpha   90.00
_cell.angle_beta   90.00
_cell.angle_gamma   90.00
#
_symmetry.space_group_name_H-M   'P 1'
#
loop_
_entity.id
_entity.type
_entity.pdbx_description
1 polymer ?
#
loop_
_entity_poly.entity_id
_entity_poly.type
_entity_poly.pdbx_seq_one_letter_code
_entity_poly.pdbx_strand_id
1 'polypeptide(L)'
;MADEQYKWLNRETAERLLRGESLEAVDPSARDQAEHLSQALGALSAQAAPAAGELPGEQAALAAFRKAREAAEAERTAAAHALSAARAPAPGS
;
A
#
# COMPACT_ATOMS: atom_id res chain seq x y z
N MET A 1 25.01 5.91 -31.06
CA MET A 1 25.43 5.67 -29.66
C MET A 1 24.26 4.96 -29.00
N ALA A 2 24.44 3.71 -28.56
CA ALA A 2 23.35 2.91 -27.99
C ALA A 2 23.41 3.01 -26.45
N ASP A 3 22.23 3.10 -25.84
CA ASP A 3 21.94 3.11 -24.40
C ASP A 3 22.34 1.79 -23.71
N GLU A 4 23.63 1.43 -23.78
CA GLU A 4 24.20 0.30 -23.04
C GLU A 4 24.09 0.53 -21.52
N GLN A 5 23.93 1.79 -21.10
CA GLN A 5 23.86 2.22 -19.70
C GLN A 5 22.60 1.73 -18.95
N TYR A 6 21.57 1.26 -19.65
CA TYR A 6 20.31 0.78 -19.03
C TYR A 6 20.12 -0.74 -19.09
N LYS A 7 21.03 -1.51 -19.70
CA LYS A 7 20.87 -2.97 -19.80
C LYS A 7 20.93 -3.66 -18.43
N TRP A 8 21.71 -3.12 -17.51
CA TRP A 8 21.94 -3.74 -16.20
C TRP A 8 20.80 -3.48 -15.20
N LEU A 9 20.16 -2.30 -15.28
CA LEU A 9 19.04 -1.91 -14.43
C LEU A 9 17.72 -2.34 -15.06
N ASN A 10 17.54 -3.65 -15.18
CA ASN A 10 16.24 -4.19 -15.57
C ASN A 10 15.22 -3.98 -14.43
N ARG A 11 13.94 -4.19 -14.76
CA ARG A 11 12.84 -4.05 -13.81
C ARG A 11 13.01 -4.90 -12.54
N GLU A 12 13.47 -6.14 -12.69
CA GLU A 12 13.64 -7.04 -11.55
C GLU A 12 14.73 -6.52 -10.60
N THR A 13 15.89 -6.15 -11.15
CA THR A 13 17.00 -5.54 -10.40
C THR A 13 16.54 -4.26 -9.68
N ALA A 14 15.78 -3.41 -10.38
CA ALA A 14 15.24 -2.18 -9.79
C ALA A 14 14.26 -2.48 -8.64
N GLU A 15 13.35 -3.44 -8.81
CA GLU A 15 12.41 -3.83 -7.75
C GLU A 15 13.12 -4.42 -6.53
N ARG A 16 14.18 -5.21 -6.72
CA ARG A 16 15.00 -5.77 -5.63
C ARG A 16 15.74 -4.67 -4.86
N LEU A 17 16.32 -3.71 -5.58
CA LEU A 17 16.95 -2.52 -4.98
C LEU A 17 15.95 -1.71 -4.15
N LEU A 18 14.75 -1.45 -4.68
CA LEU A 18 13.71 -0.68 -3.99
C LEU A 18 13.16 -1.39 -2.74
N ARG A 19 13.19 -2.73 -2.73
CA ARG A 19 12.81 -3.55 -1.57
C ARG A 19 13.94 -3.74 -0.55
N GLY A 20 15.17 -3.35 -0.89
CA GLY A 20 16.35 -3.61 -0.06
C GLY A 20 16.75 -5.09 -0.01
N GLU A 21 16.38 -5.86 -1.03
CA GLU A 21 16.74 -7.27 -1.14
C GLU A 21 18.21 -7.47 -1.56
N SER A 22 18.75 -8.67 -1.30
CA SER A 22 20.13 -9.02 -1.69
C SER A 22 20.34 -8.92 -3.20
N LEU A 23 21.43 -8.26 -3.59
CA LEU A 23 21.87 -8.10 -4.97
C LEU A 23 22.72 -9.27 -5.48
N GLU A 24 22.76 -10.40 -4.76
CA GLU A 24 23.52 -11.57 -5.18
C GLU A 24 23.09 -12.19 -6.50
N ALA A 25 21.84 -11.97 -6.89
CA ALA A 25 21.30 -12.42 -8.18
C ALA A 25 21.51 -11.40 -9.32
N VAL A 26 22.08 -10.22 -9.03
CA VAL A 26 22.42 -9.23 -10.07
C VAL A 26 23.65 -9.71 -10.82
N ASP A 27 23.69 -9.42 -12.12
CA ASP A 27 24.83 -9.74 -12.96
C ASP A 27 26.14 -9.20 -12.34
N PRO A 28 27.20 -10.01 -12.23
CA PRO A 28 28.46 -9.58 -11.60
C PRO A 28 29.06 -8.31 -12.22
N SER A 29 28.87 -8.07 -13.51
CA SER A 29 29.37 -6.86 -14.20
C SER A 29 28.65 -5.58 -13.78
N ALA A 30 27.47 -5.72 -13.18
CA ALA A 30 26.61 -4.63 -12.73
C ALA A 30 26.57 -4.48 -11.20
N ARG A 31 27.20 -5.39 -10.46
CA ARG A 31 27.10 -5.46 -9.00
C ARG A 31 27.61 -4.19 -8.33
N ASP A 32 28.77 -3.69 -8.76
CA ASP A 32 29.36 -2.45 -8.22
C ASP A 32 28.42 -1.24 -8.42
N GLN A 33 27.75 -1.17 -9.57
CA GLN A 33 26.82 -0.09 -9.90
C GLN A 33 25.53 -0.21 -9.07
N ALA A 34 25.03 -1.43 -8.88
CA ALA A 34 23.86 -1.71 -8.06
C ALA A 34 24.14 -1.41 -6.56
N GLU A 35 25.32 -1.76 -6.06
CA GLU A 35 25.74 -1.47 -4.69
C GLU A 35 25.89 0.04 -4.47
N HIS A 36 26.50 0.78 -5.40
CA HIS A 36 26.60 2.24 -5.31
C HIS A 36 25.22 2.91 -5.31
N LEU A 37 24.30 2.45 -6.18
CA LEU A 37 22.92 2.95 -6.19
C LEU A 37 22.18 2.62 -4.89
N SER A 38 22.35 1.40 -4.37
CA SER A 38 21.76 0.99 -3.08
C SER A 38 22.24 1.88 -1.93
N GLN A 39 23.54 2.20 -1.87
CA GLN A 39 24.10 3.11 -0.87
C GLN A 39 23.52 4.53 -0.99
N ALA A 40 23.43 5.05 -2.21
CA ALA A 40 22.85 6.38 -2.46
C ALA A 40 21.37 6.44 -2.05
N LEU A 41 20.59 5.42 -2.39
CA LEU A 41 19.19 5.29 -1.98
C LEU A 41 19.08 5.18 -0.45
N GLY A 42 19.92 4.37 0.19
CA GLY A 42 19.95 4.26 1.65
C GLY A 42 20.26 5.59 2.35
N ALA A 43 21.22 6.36 1.83
CA ALA A 43 21.55 7.69 2.34
C ALA A 43 20.38 8.69 2.17
N LEU A 44 19.66 8.62 1.04
CA LEU A 44 18.49 9.47 0.81
C LEU A 44 17.32 9.06 1.71
N SER A 45 17.06 7.76 1.86
CA SER A 45 16.03 7.23 2.75
C SER A 45 16.31 7.56 4.22
N ALA A 46 17.56 7.57 4.65
CA ALA A 46 17.93 7.98 6.01
C ALA A 46 17.68 9.48 6.27
N GLN A 47 17.81 10.33 5.24
CA GLN A 47 17.48 11.75 5.31
C GLN A 47 15.98 12.02 5.19
N ALA A 48 15.26 11.15 4.48
CA ALA A 48 13.81 11.14 4.46
C ALA A 48 13.32 10.70 5.84
N ALA A 49 13.20 11.67 6.76
CA ALA A 49 12.59 11.44 8.04
C ALA A 49 11.22 10.79 7.77
N PRO A 50 10.90 9.63 8.38
CA PRO A 50 9.52 9.16 8.39
C PRO A 50 8.67 10.32 8.91
N ALA A 51 7.48 10.52 8.35
CA ALA A 51 6.59 11.57 8.81
C ALA A 51 6.53 11.49 10.35
N ALA A 52 7.04 12.53 11.02
CA ALA A 52 7.34 12.48 12.45
C ALA A 52 6.06 12.47 13.33
N GLY A 53 4.90 12.21 12.71
CA GLY A 53 3.57 12.22 13.27
C GLY A 53 2.53 12.02 12.17
N GLU A 54 1.26 12.11 12.56
CA GLU A 54 0.12 12.01 11.66
C GLU A 54 0.24 13.04 10.53
N LEU A 55 -0.04 12.60 9.30
CA LEU A 55 -0.09 13.52 8.17
C LEU A 55 -1.27 14.49 8.35
N PRO A 56 -1.15 15.75 7.88
CA PRO A 56 -2.26 16.69 7.91
C PRO A 56 -3.53 16.08 7.30
N GLY A 57 -4.58 15.91 8.11
CA GLY A 57 -5.86 15.35 7.68
C GLY A 57 -5.99 13.82 7.76
N GLU A 58 -4.96 13.09 8.21
CA GLU A 58 -5.01 11.63 8.36
C GLU A 58 -6.13 11.17 9.30
N GLN A 59 -6.25 11.78 10.48
CA GLN A 59 -7.34 11.48 11.42
C GLN A 59 -8.72 11.79 10.85
N ALA A 60 -8.84 12.86 10.05
CA ALA A 60 -10.10 13.19 9.39
C ALA A 60 -10.49 12.13 8.35
N ALA A 61 -9.53 11.63 7.57
CA ALA A 61 -9.75 10.54 6.63
C ALA A 61 -10.13 9.23 7.35
N LEU A 62 -9.46 8.89 8.45
CA LEU A 62 -9.77 7.71 9.25
C LEU A 62 -11.15 7.81 9.90
N ALA A 63 -11.52 8.98 10.43
CA ALA A 63 -12.85 9.23 10.96
C ALA A 63 -13.94 9.10 9.88
N ALA A 64 -13.70 9.66 8.69
CA ALA A 64 -14.63 9.54 7.56
C ALA A 64 -14.82 8.07 7.14
N PHE A 65 -13.73 7.29 7.08
CA PHE A 65 -13.80 5.86 6.75
C PHE A 65 -14.57 5.06 7.81
N ARG A 66 -14.29 5.29 9.10
CA ARG A 66 -15.02 4.63 10.20
C ARG A 66 -16.51 4.95 10.15
N LYS A 67 -16.86 6.23 9.97
CA LYS A 67 -18.25 6.68 9.83
C LYS A 67 -18.95 6.01 8.63
N ALA A 68 -18.28 5.90 7.49
CA ALA A 68 -18.82 5.22 6.33
C ALA A 68 -19.08 3.73 6.59
N ARG A 69 -18.17 3.07 7.32
CA ARG A 69 -18.33 1.67 7.71
C ARG A 69 -19.51 1.48 8.66
N GLU A 70 -19.63 2.30 9.69
CA GLU A 70 -20.76 2.26 10.65
C GLU A 70 -22.10 2.48 9.94
N ALA A 71 -22.16 3.44 9.01
CA ALA A 71 -23.36 3.69 8.20
C ALA A 71 -23.74 2.46 7.36
N ALA A 72 -22.78 1.81 6.72
CA ALA A 72 -23.02 0.60 5.92
C ALA A 72 -23.48 -0.59 6.79
N GLU A 73 -22.94 -0.74 8.01
CA GLU A 73 -23.37 -1.77 8.96
C GLU A 73 -24.80 -1.51 9.48
N ALA A 74 -25.14 -0.25 9.75
CA ALA A 74 -26.50 0.14 10.12
C ALA A 74 -27.51 -0.14 8.99
N GLU A 75 -27.17 0.18 7.74
CA GLU A 75 -28.01 -0.10 6.57
C GLU A 75 -28.26 -1.62 6.40
N ARG A 76 -27.21 -2.44 6.53
CA ARG A 76 -27.33 -3.91 6.48
C ARG A 76 -28.25 -4.45 7.57
N THR A 77 -28.12 -3.91 8.79
CA THR A 77 -28.96 -4.32 9.93
C THR A 77 -30.42 -3.95 9.70
N ALA A 78 -30.68 -2.74 9.21
CA ALA A 78 -32.03 -2.30 8.85
C ALA A 78 -32.65 -3.16 7.75
N ALA A 79 -31.88 -3.49 6.70
CA ALA A 79 -32.32 -4.37 5.63
C ALA A 79 -32.66 -5.79 6.14
N ALA A 80 -31.84 -6.35 7.04
CA ALA A 80 -32.10 -7.65 7.65
C ALA A 80 -33.38 -7.65 8.52
N HIS A 81 -33.62 -6.56 9.26
CA HIS A 81 -34.84 -6.39 10.04
C HIS A 81 -36.08 -6.26 9.14
N ALA A 82 -35.99 -5.48 8.05
CA ALA A 82 -37.07 -5.35 7.07
C ALA A 82 -37.40 -6.70 6.42
N LEU A 83 -36.39 -7.49 6.04
CA LEU A 83 -36.58 -8.84 5.50
C LEU A 83 -37.24 -9.78 6.52
N SER A 84 -36.86 -9.68 7.79
CA SER A 84 -37.44 -10.48 8.87
C SER A 84 -38.90 -10.11 9.14
N ALA A 85 -39.23 -8.82 9.11
CA ALA A 85 -40.60 -8.32 9.25
C ALA A 85 -41.48 -8.74 8.07
N ALA A 86 -40.96 -8.70 6.84
CA ALA A 86 -41.66 -9.18 5.65
C ALA A 86 -41.92 -10.69 5.65
N ARG A 87 -41.15 -11.45 6.45
CA ARG A 87 -41.27 -12.90 6.59
C ARG A 87 -42.13 -13.34 7.78
N ALA A 88 -42.52 -12.42 8.66
CA ALA A 88 -43.44 -12.71 9.76
C ALA A 88 -44.88 -12.88 9.21
N PRO A 89 -45.56 -14.01 9.47
CA PRO A 89 -46.95 -14.18 9.05
C PRO A 89 -47.86 -13.21 9.81
N ALA A 90 -48.83 -12.62 9.11
CA ALA A 90 -49.80 -11.70 9.70
C ALA A 90 -50.52 -12.36 10.89
N PRO A 91 -50.68 -11.68 12.04
CA PRO A 91 -51.49 -12.21 13.13
C PRO A 91 -52.94 -12.34 12.65
N GLY A 92 -53.49 -13.54 12.79
CA GLY A 92 -54.77 -13.96 12.25
C GLY A 92 -55.93 -13.04 12.67
N SER A 93 -56.80 -12.78 11.69
CA SER A 93 -58.13 -12.17 11.84
C SER A 93 -59.10 -13.06 12.62
#